data_AF-A0AA96GD68-F1
#
_entry.id   AF-A0AA96GD68-F1
#
_cell.length_a   1.000
_cell.length_b   1.000
_cell.length_c   1.000
_cell.angle_alpha   90.00
_cell.angle_beta   90.00
_cell.angle_gamma   90.00
#
_symmetry.space_group_name_H-M   'P 1'
#
loop_
_entity.id
_entity.type
_entity.pdbx_description
1 polymer ?
#
loop_
_entity_poly.entity_id
_entity_poly.type
_entity_poly.pdbx_seq_one_letter_code
_entity_poly.pdbx_strand_id
1 'polypeptide(L)'
;MKSKRSWGGKAWLLLLLVLGVGIYIFYTEIRPTVIFGLREDYAKPIPYQQIPVGLQSLKAEECGSCHVEIYEEWKSSIHAKAFHDPFFQAYWKKDDNIWVCLNCHTPLENQQPTLIQDLPRGRVEKAIQIPNYRYDAEYQQEGVTCAACHVRDGKILGPYDDSAAPHPTQFDPSFRTTQVCYRCHNVVSGPMQFYNAGPCGTYPEYEGKFFMKEKGLICQSCHMPEVERPVAKGSPIRFGRRHLWRGGHDPDMVKRAVAVQVQADPPTPQPGDDVKLTLTLINAGAGHKIPTGDPDRFFTVEFTVRDSNGTVVHEQSDTMGRWILWQPVIVEVYDNRLLPLASRDYSFEYEIPEHEKGWIVQARIRYHIQTDSQNQMLRDRYGLTADDPYVFTIYEREYPLDATLSTIVQDQEPDLRVGCMAPSDGLTPHPPADMSSLHS
;
A
#
# COMPACT_ATOMS: atom_id res chain seq x y z
N MET A 1 -7.22 -51.04 56.27
CA MET A 1 -7.25 -49.77 55.51
C MET A 1 -6.04 -49.71 54.58
N LYS A 2 -6.21 -49.84 53.25
CA LYS A 2 -5.18 -49.48 52.26
C LYS A 2 -5.74 -48.34 51.42
N SER A 3 -5.09 -47.18 51.47
CA SER A 3 -5.55 -45.93 50.86
C SER A 3 -5.67 -46.09 49.35
N LYS A 4 -6.86 -45.76 48.79
CA LYS A 4 -7.02 -45.44 47.37
C LYS A 4 -6.12 -44.24 47.07
N ARG A 5 -4.93 -44.51 46.54
CA ARG A 5 -3.96 -43.49 46.17
C ARG A 5 -4.58 -42.64 45.07
N SER A 6 -4.78 -41.35 45.34
CA SER A 6 -5.34 -40.35 44.42
C SER A 6 -4.54 -40.31 43.11
N TRP A 7 -4.95 -41.10 42.13
CA TRP A 7 -4.39 -41.09 40.78
C TRP A 7 -4.91 -39.89 39.99
N GLY A 8 -6.14 -39.44 40.27
CA GLY A 8 -6.75 -38.26 39.67
C GLY A 8 -6.00 -36.96 39.98
N GLY A 9 -5.57 -36.73 41.22
CA GLY A 9 -4.83 -35.51 41.59
C GLY A 9 -3.47 -35.37 40.89
N LYS A 10 -2.76 -36.49 40.67
CA LYS A 10 -1.47 -36.48 39.96
C LYS A 10 -1.63 -36.26 38.46
N ALA A 11 -2.67 -36.86 37.86
CA ALA A 11 -2.99 -36.64 36.45
C ALA A 11 -3.41 -35.19 36.18
N TRP A 12 -4.21 -34.59 37.07
CA TRP A 12 -4.58 -33.17 36.99
C TRP A 12 -3.39 -32.22 37.14
N LEU A 13 -2.49 -32.48 38.09
CA LEU A 13 -1.27 -31.70 38.24
C LEU A 13 -0.35 -31.79 37.01
N LEU A 14 -0.23 -32.98 36.40
CA LEU A 14 0.53 -33.16 35.17
C LEU A 14 -0.10 -32.40 34.00
N LEU A 15 -1.43 -32.44 33.87
CA LEU A 15 -2.15 -31.72 32.81
C LEU A 15 -2.00 -30.21 32.96
N LEU A 16 -2.11 -29.68 34.18
CA LEU A 16 -1.86 -28.26 34.46
C LEU A 16 -0.41 -27.86 34.18
N LEU A 17 0.55 -28.72 34.50
CA LEU A 17 1.95 -28.49 34.16
C LEU A 17 2.17 -28.45 32.64
N VAL A 18 1.63 -29.43 31.91
CA VAL A 18 1.74 -29.49 30.44
C VAL A 18 1.06 -28.27 29.80
N LEU A 19 -0.11 -27.88 30.28
CA LEU A 19 -0.80 -26.68 29.82
C LEU A 19 0.03 -25.42 30.12
N GLY A 20 0.57 -25.29 31.33
CA GLY A 20 1.41 -24.16 31.73
C GLY A 20 2.69 -24.05 30.90
N VAL A 21 3.37 -25.18 30.67
CA VAL A 21 4.55 -25.26 29.78
C VAL A 21 4.17 -24.93 28.34
N GLY A 22 3.03 -25.43 27.85
CA GLY A 22 2.53 -25.13 26.52
C GLY A 22 2.21 -23.65 26.32
N ILE A 23 1.56 -23.02 27.29
CA ILE A 23 1.29 -21.56 27.29
C ILE A 23 2.61 -20.80 27.33
N TYR A 24 3.55 -21.18 28.21
CA TYR A 24 4.85 -20.54 28.30
C TYR A 24 5.59 -20.59 26.95
N ILE A 25 5.75 -21.79 26.37
CA ILE A 25 6.38 -21.97 25.05
C ILE A 25 5.64 -21.18 23.98
N PHE A 26 4.31 -21.17 23.99
CA PHE A 26 3.54 -20.41 23.01
C PHE A 26 3.89 -18.92 23.08
N TYR A 27 3.85 -18.31 24.27
CA TYR A 27 4.11 -16.87 24.42
C TYR A 27 5.59 -16.49 24.27
N THR A 28 6.54 -17.40 24.54
CA THR A 28 7.98 -17.09 24.46
C THR A 28 8.64 -17.52 23.15
N GLU A 29 8.09 -18.49 22.43
CA GLU A 29 8.74 -19.10 21.25
C GLU A 29 7.89 -19.16 19.99
N ILE A 30 6.56 -19.02 20.08
CA ILE A 30 5.66 -19.26 18.93
C ILE A 30 4.86 -18.01 18.54
N ARG A 31 4.39 -17.24 19.52
CA ARG A 31 3.54 -16.06 19.32
C ARG A 31 4.21 -15.06 18.37
N PRO A 32 3.48 -14.56 17.35
CA PRO A 32 3.98 -13.53 16.46
C PRO A 32 4.02 -12.18 17.19
N THR A 33 5.19 -11.55 17.14
CA THR A 33 5.50 -10.24 17.71
C THR A 33 5.51 -9.14 16.66
N VAL A 34 5.67 -9.53 15.40
CA VAL A 34 5.57 -8.65 14.22
C VAL A 34 4.47 -9.15 13.30
N ILE A 35 4.04 -8.27 12.40
CA ILE A 35 2.97 -8.56 11.46
C ILE A 35 3.41 -9.45 10.29
N PHE A 36 4.71 -9.59 10.01
CA PHE A 36 5.20 -10.32 8.84
C PHE A 36 6.30 -11.35 9.14
N GLY A 37 6.59 -12.22 8.18
CA GLY A 37 7.70 -13.17 8.20
C GLY A 37 8.98 -12.58 7.61
N LEU A 38 10.12 -13.21 7.88
CA LEU A 38 11.41 -12.83 7.32
C LEU A 38 11.73 -13.63 6.05
N ARG A 39 12.08 -12.91 4.98
CA ARG A 39 12.75 -13.47 3.79
C ARG A 39 14.21 -13.05 3.80
N GLU A 40 15.08 -13.91 3.27
CA GLU A 40 16.54 -13.73 3.35
C GLU A 40 17.01 -12.39 2.74
N ASP A 41 16.44 -12.00 1.61
CA ASP A 41 16.83 -10.77 0.90
C ASP A 41 16.59 -9.52 1.75
N TYR A 42 15.44 -9.36 2.42
CA TYR A 42 15.15 -8.21 3.29
C TYR A 42 15.41 -8.45 4.79
N ALA A 43 15.91 -9.62 5.19
CA ALA A 43 16.31 -9.88 6.57
C ALA A 43 17.55 -9.06 7.00
N LYS A 44 18.23 -8.41 6.06
CA LYS A 44 19.38 -7.52 6.30
C LYS A 44 19.19 -6.23 5.50
N PRO A 45 19.78 -5.10 5.95
CA PRO A 45 19.85 -3.92 5.11
C PRO A 45 20.60 -4.23 3.80
N ILE A 46 20.36 -3.40 2.78
CA ILE A 46 21.23 -3.34 1.61
C ILE A 46 22.62 -2.95 2.12
N PRO A 47 23.67 -3.75 1.84
CA PRO A 47 25.01 -3.49 2.35
C PRO A 47 25.50 -2.09 2.00
N TYR A 48 26.48 -1.59 2.76
CA TYR A 48 27.12 -0.32 2.48
C TYR A 48 27.56 -0.22 1.01
N GLN A 49 27.17 0.87 0.35
CA GLN A 49 27.49 1.13 -1.05
C GLN A 49 28.70 2.06 -1.17
N GLN A 50 29.58 1.77 -2.13
CA GLN A 50 30.69 2.65 -2.47
C GLN A 50 30.16 3.87 -3.24
N ILE A 51 30.71 5.04 -2.94
CA ILE A 51 30.42 6.26 -3.70
C ILE A 51 31.02 6.09 -5.10
N PRO A 52 30.22 6.18 -6.18
CA PRO A 52 30.72 6.12 -7.54
C PRO A 52 31.78 7.20 -7.81
N VAL A 53 32.81 6.86 -8.60
CA VAL A 53 33.83 7.83 -9.02
C VAL A 53 33.16 9.03 -9.68
N GLY A 54 33.57 10.24 -9.28
CA GLY A 54 33.00 11.49 -9.79
C GLY A 54 31.88 12.08 -8.91
N LEU A 55 31.42 11.36 -7.89
CA LEU A 55 30.49 11.86 -6.88
C LEU A 55 31.18 12.08 -5.53
N GLN A 56 30.64 12.99 -4.73
CA GLN A 56 31.14 13.28 -3.38
C GLN A 56 30.39 12.52 -2.28
N SER A 57 29.14 12.13 -2.54
CA SER A 57 28.25 11.51 -1.57
C SER A 57 27.20 10.62 -2.26
N LEU A 58 26.51 9.77 -1.48
CA LEU A 58 25.31 9.05 -1.91
C LEU A 58 23.99 9.73 -1.48
N LYS A 59 24.07 10.84 -0.73
CA LYS A 59 22.92 11.66 -0.35
C LYS A 59 22.20 12.16 -1.61
N ALA A 60 20.87 12.18 -1.57
CA ALA A 60 20.04 12.51 -2.74
C ALA A 60 20.34 13.91 -3.30
N GLU A 61 20.76 14.86 -2.46
CA GLU A 61 21.15 16.22 -2.87
C GLU A 61 22.33 16.23 -3.87
N GLU A 62 23.31 15.33 -3.70
CA GLU A 62 24.43 15.19 -4.64
C GLU A 62 23.92 14.82 -6.03
N CYS A 63 23.00 13.85 -6.11
CA CYS A 63 22.34 13.47 -7.35
C CYS A 63 21.49 14.63 -7.92
N GLY A 64 20.79 15.35 -7.05
CA GLY A 64 19.89 16.45 -7.39
C GLY A 64 20.58 17.67 -8.02
N SER A 65 21.88 17.83 -7.81
CA SER A 65 22.69 18.86 -8.47
C SER A 65 22.66 18.78 -10.01
N CYS A 66 22.55 17.56 -10.54
CA CYS A 66 22.46 17.27 -11.98
C CYS A 66 21.06 16.79 -12.38
N HIS A 67 20.40 15.97 -11.55
CA HIS A 67 19.10 15.33 -11.82
C HIS A 67 17.94 16.07 -11.14
N VAL A 68 17.86 17.40 -11.34
CA VAL A 68 16.99 18.32 -10.59
C VAL A 68 15.53 17.86 -10.56
N GLU A 69 14.93 17.56 -11.72
CA GLU A 69 13.51 17.20 -11.78
C GLU A 69 13.21 15.85 -11.14
N ILE A 70 14.11 14.87 -11.25
CA ILE A 70 13.98 13.56 -10.61
C ILE A 70 14.08 13.70 -9.09
N TYR A 71 15.01 14.52 -8.62
CA TYR A 71 15.19 14.80 -7.20
C TYR A 71 13.94 15.45 -6.58
N GLU A 72 13.36 16.46 -7.24
CA GLU A 72 12.14 17.11 -6.75
C GLU A 72 10.93 16.15 -6.76
N GLU A 73 10.81 15.29 -7.78
CA GLU A 73 9.79 14.25 -7.80
C GLU A 73 9.92 13.29 -6.61
N TRP A 74 11.13 12.75 -6.39
CA TRP A 74 11.43 11.85 -5.29
C TRP A 74 11.16 12.50 -3.94
N LYS A 75 11.62 13.74 -3.74
CA LYS A 75 11.45 14.50 -2.49
C LYS A 75 9.97 14.68 -2.14
N SER A 76 9.11 14.77 -3.14
CA SER A 76 7.65 14.87 -2.95
C SER A 76 6.96 13.55 -2.62
N SER A 77 7.65 12.41 -2.74
CA SER A 77 7.09 11.05 -2.61
C SER A 77 7.11 10.52 -1.17
N ILE A 78 6.36 9.43 -0.94
CA ILE A 78 6.42 8.69 0.33
C ILE A 78 7.76 7.91 0.48
N HIS A 79 8.49 7.64 -0.60
CA HIS A 79 9.82 7.03 -0.50
C HIS A 79 10.82 7.95 0.21
N ALA A 80 10.86 9.23 -0.14
CA ALA A 80 11.70 10.22 0.56
C ALA A 80 11.27 10.43 2.02
N LYS A 81 9.98 10.22 2.32
CA LYS A 81 9.40 10.35 3.65
C LYS A 81 9.35 9.04 4.44
N ALA A 82 9.82 7.93 3.87
CA ALA A 82 9.53 6.60 4.39
C ALA A 82 9.95 6.43 5.86
N PHE A 83 11.06 7.07 6.26
CA PHE A 83 11.49 7.06 7.66
C PHE A 83 10.69 8.00 8.55
N HIS A 84 10.47 9.25 8.14
CA HIS A 84 9.93 10.29 9.02
C HIS A 84 8.43 10.55 8.83
N ASP A 85 7.75 9.70 8.05
CA ASP A 85 6.30 9.70 7.94
C ASP A 85 5.65 9.53 9.34
N PRO A 86 4.75 10.43 9.76
CA PRO A 86 4.17 10.40 11.11
C PRO A 86 3.40 9.12 11.41
N PHE A 87 2.69 8.55 10.42
CA PHE A 87 1.98 7.29 10.60
C PHE A 87 2.98 6.16 10.82
N PHE A 88 3.99 6.03 9.97
CA PHE A 88 5.05 5.05 10.16
C PHE A 88 5.74 5.20 11.52
N GLN A 89 6.13 6.40 11.95
CA GLN A 89 6.78 6.60 13.25
C GLN A 89 5.90 6.14 14.42
N ALA A 90 4.59 6.43 14.38
CA ALA A 90 3.67 5.98 15.42
C ALA A 90 3.47 4.47 15.42
N TYR A 91 3.31 3.84 14.25
CA TYR A 91 3.22 2.38 14.12
C TYR A 91 4.53 1.68 14.52
N TRP A 92 5.68 2.22 14.11
CA TRP A 92 6.98 1.68 14.45
C TRP A 92 7.21 1.71 15.97
N LYS A 93 6.82 2.80 16.64
CA LYS A 93 6.84 2.89 18.09
C LYS A 93 5.87 1.90 18.76
N LYS A 94 4.68 1.70 18.19
CA LYS A 94 3.71 0.69 18.66
C LYS A 94 4.28 -0.73 18.56
N ASP A 95 5.09 -0.99 17.55
CA ASP A 95 5.79 -2.26 17.33
C ASP A 95 7.18 -2.30 18.00
N ASP A 96 7.34 -1.57 19.12
CA ASP A 96 8.57 -1.51 19.93
C ASP A 96 9.84 -1.13 19.16
N ASN A 97 9.68 -0.31 18.11
CA ASN A 97 10.74 0.10 17.19
C ASN A 97 11.50 -1.09 16.59
N ILE A 98 10.79 -2.15 16.22
CA ILE A 98 11.42 -3.36 15.69
C ILE A 98 12.28 -3.03 14.46
N TRP A 99 13.52 -3.53 14.47
CA TRP A 99 14.57 -3.17 13.50
C TRP A 99 14.19 -3.49 12.05
N VAL A 100 13.43 -4.56 11.82
CA VAL A 100 13.18 -5.07 10.46
C VAL A 100 12.40 -4.10 9.59
N CYS A 101 11.59 -3.22 10.19
CA CYS A 101 10.88 -2.16 9.47
C CYS A 101 11.85 -1.25 8.71
N LEU A 102 13.04 -1.00 9.28
CA LEU A 102 14.07 -0.16 8.68
C LEU A 102 14.64 -0.76 7.38
N ASN A 103 14.54 -2.07 7.15
CA ASN A 103 15.03 -2.68 5.91
C ASN A 103 14.19 -2.33 4.68
N CYS A 104 13.00 -1.76 4.87
CA CYS A 104 12.18 -1.17 3.81
C CYS A 104 12.12 0.36 3.91
N HIS A 105 12.09 0.91 5.13
CA HIS A 105 11.90 2.35 5.35
C HIS A 105 13.20 3.18 5.30
N THR A 106 14.35 2.56 5.58
CA THR A 106 15.71 3.13 5.50
C THR A 106 16.68 2.02 5.06
N PRO A 107 16.54 1.54 3.81
CA PRO A 107 17.00 0.21 3.43
C PRO A 107 18.52 0.07 3.35
N LEU A 108 19.29 1.17 3.33
CA LEU A 108 20.75 1.10 3.28
C LEU A 108 21.37 0.91 4.67
N GLU A 109 22.45 0.14 4.73
CA GLU A 109 23.19 -0.17 5.97
C GLU A 109 23.53 1.09 6.78
N ASN A 110 24.12 2.10 6.14
CA ASN A 110 24.56 3.33 6.80
C ASN A 110 23.42 4.29 7.18
N GLN A 111 22.17 3.97 6.84
CA GLN A 111 21.00 4.67 7.38
C GLN A 111 20.53 4.09 8.72
N GLN A 112 21.05 2.94 9.15
CA GLN A 112 20.58 2.25 10.35
C GLN A 112 21.59 2.38 11.50
N PRO A 113 21.13 2.72 12.73
CA PRO A 113 22.00 2.92 13.89
C PRO A 113 22.64 1.63 14.41
N THR A 114 22.04 0.49 14.09
CA THR A 114 22.46 -0.85 14.52
C THR A 114 22.39 -1.82 13.35
N LEU A 115 23.17 -2.91 13.44
CA LEU A 115 23.13 -4.03 12.50
C LEU A 115 22.81 -5.33 13.23
N ILE A 116 22.21 -6.28 12.52
CA ILE A 116 21.87 -7.59 13.07
C ILE A 116 23.10 -8.50 12.99
N GLN A 117 23.67 -8.83 14.15
CA GLN A 117 24.78 -9.77 14.27
C GLN A 117 24.27 -11.22 14.22
N ASP A 118 23.19 -11.50 14.94
CA ASP A 118 22.58 -12.82 14.98
C ASP A 118 21.07 -12.70 15.14
N LEU A 119 20.35 -13.72 14.66
CA LEU A 119 18.91 -13.84 14.73
C LEU A 119 18.54 -15.19 15.35
N PRO A 120 18.64 -15.32 16.69
CA PRO A 120 18.36 -16.57 17.38
C PRO A 120 17.00 -17.15 16.97
N ARG A 121 17.03 -18.38 16.43
CA ARG A 121 15.83 -19.11 15.99
C ARG A 121 14.97 -18.37 14.95
N GLY A 122 15.55 -17.43 14.20
CA GLY A 122 14.82 -16.64 13.20
C GLY A 122 13.81 -15.65 13.78
N ARG A 123 13.92 -15.31 15.08
CA ARG A 123 12.95 -14.47 15.80
C ARG A 123 13.37 -13.00 15.78
N VAL A 124 12.60 -12.17 15.07
CA VAL A 124 12.88 -10.73 14.91
C VAL A 124 13.10 -10.00 16.22
N GLU A 125 12.29 -10.27 17.24
CA GLU A 125 12.36 -9.57 18.53
C GLU A 125 13.52 -10.03 19.41
N LYS A 126 14.18 -11.14 19.06
CA LYS A 126 15.36 -11.67 19.76
C LYS A 126 16.67 -11.34 19.05
N ALA A 127 16.62 -10.50 18.00
CA ALA A 127 17.80 -10.16 17.23
C ALA A 127 18.88 -9.52 18.11
N ILE A 128 20.11 -10.02 17.97
CA ILE A 128 21.29 -9.45 18.62
C ILE A 128 21.79 -8.33 17.74
N GLN A 129 21.70 -7.10 18.26
CA GLN A 129 22.05 -5.88 17.55
C GLN A 129 23.41 -5.36 18.00
N ILE A 130 24.23 -4.94 17.04
CA ILE A 130 25.52 -4.26 17.29
C ILE A 130 25.47 -2.82 16.77
N PRO A 131 26.17 -1.86 17.41
CA PRO A 131 26.26 -0.50 16.90
C PRO A 131 26.84 -0.44 15.49
N ASN A 132 26.26 0.39 14.62
CA ASN A 132 26.77 0.63 13.29
C ASN A 132 27.69 1.86 13.27
N TYR A 133 29.00 1.65 13.12
CA TYR A 133 29.98 2.75 13.07
C TYR A 133 29.89 3.60 11.79
N ARG A 134 29.18 3.12 10.76
CA ARG A 134 28.95 3.86 9.51
C ARG A 134 27.63 4.63 9.52
N TYR A 135 26.88 4.59 10.64
CA TYR A 135 25.59 5.25 10.74
C TYR A 135 25.69 6.75 10.49
N ASP A 136 24.87 7.24 9.56
CA ASP A 136 24.66 8.66 9.28
C ASP A 136 23.18 8.99 9.54
N ALA A 137 22.94 9.73 10.63
CA ALA A 137 21.61 10.11 11.07
C ALA A 137 20.88 11.06 10.11
N GLU A 138 21.63 11.86 9.35
CA GLU A 138 21.05 12.71 8.31
C GLU A 138 20.63 11.86 7.11
N TYR A 139 21.45 10.87 6.74
CA TYR A 139 21.15 9.98 5.63
C TYR A 139 19.93 9.09 5.90
N GLN A 140 19.69 8.74 7.17
CA GLN A 140 18.46 8.08 7.60
C GLN A 140 17.20 8.88 7.24
N GLN A 141 17.27 10.21 7.28
CA GLN A 141 16.11 11.07 7.01
C GLN A 141 15.66 11.01 5.55
N GLU A 142 16.51 10.56 4.64
CA GLU A 142 16.18 10.40 3.21
C GLU A 142 15.30 9.16 2.93
N GLY A 143 15.05 8.30 3.92
CA GLY A 143 14.22 7.11 3.74
C GLY A 143 14.71 6.21 2.59
N VAL A 144 13.84 5.92 1.62
CA VAL A 144 14.22 5.20 0.39
C VAL A 144 14.82 6.20 -0.61
N THR A 145 16.11 6.49 -0.43
CA THR A 145 16.91 7.43 -1.26
C THR A 145 17.32 6.86 -2.63
N CYS A 146 17.90 7.69 -3.50
CA CYS A 146 18.36 7.32 -4.84
C CYS A 146 19.26 6.08 -4.82
N ALA A 147 20.25 6.05 -3.93
CA ALA A 147 21.23 4.98 -3.84
C ALA A 147 20.65 3.64 -3.36
N ALA A 148 19.52 3.66 -2.63
CA ALA A 148 18.82 2.44 -2.24
C ALA A 148 18.41 1.62 -3.47
N CYS A 149 17.91 2.30 -4.50
CA CYS A 149 17.47 1.67 -5.75
C CYS A 149 18.61 1.55 -6.77
N HIS A 150 19.39 2.61 -6.96
CA HIS A 150 20.25 2.73 -8.13
C HIS A 150 21.72 2.39 -7.91
N VAL A 151 22.28 2.43 -6.70
CA VAL A 151 23.74 2.25 -6.54
C VAL A 151 24.07 0.82 -6.13
N ARG A 152 24.87 0.13 -6.93
CA ARG A 152 25.47 -1.17 -6.59
C ARG A 152 26.95 -1.18 -6.99
N ASP A 153 27.82 -1.61 -6.08
CA ASP A 153 29.25 -1.83 -6.34
C ASP A 153 29.96 -0.63 -7.00
N GLY A 154 29.65 0.59 -6.53
CA GLY A 154 30.25 1.83 -7.03
C GLY A 154 29.77 2.28 -8.40
N LYS A 155 28.66 1.72 -8.90
CA LYS A 155 28.04 2.08 -10.18
C LYS A 155 26.57 2.44 -10.00
N ILE A 156 26.07 3.30 -10.88
CA ILE A 156 24.65 3.66 -10.95
C ILE A 156 23.96 2.76 -11.98
N LEU A 157 23.08 1.91 -11.49
CA LEU A 157 22.24 1.00 -12.27
C LEU A 157 21.07 1.75 -12.89
N GLY A 158 20.72 1.37 -14.12
CA GLY A 158 19.56 1.94 -14.80
C GLY A 158 19.14 1.15 -16.04
N PRO A 159 18.04 1.57 -16.67
CA PRO A 159 17.44 0.81 -17.77
C PRO A 159 18.11 1.05 -19.14
N TYR A 160 19.22 1.81 -19.23
CA TYR A 160 19.88 2.16 -20.49
C TYR A 160 21.35 1.76 -20.48
N ASP A 161 21.80 1.11 -21.55
CA ASP A 161 23.17 0.64 -21.81
C ASP A 161 24.06 1.66 -22.55
N ASP A 162 23.47 2.71 -23.08
CA ASP A 162 24.12 3.81 -23.79
C ASP A 162 24.32 5.07 -22.94
N SER A 163 24.22 4.95 -21.62
CA SER A 163 24.29 6.09 -20.70
C SER A 163 25.68 6.74 -20.73
N ALA A 164 25.74 8.00 -21.18
CA ALA A 164 26.93 8.83 -21.08
C ALA A 164 26.83 9.74 -19.85
N ALA A 165 27.66 9.49 -18.83
CA ALA A 165 27.59 10.19 -17.55
C ALA A 165 29.01 10.48 -16.99
N PRO A 166 29.15 11.51 -16.14
CA PRO A 166 30.43 11.83 -15.47
C PRO A 166 30.79 10.85 -14.34
N HIS A 167 29.92 9.86 -14.08
CA HIS A 167 30.10 8.80 -13.09
C HIS A 167 29.81 7.42 -13.73
N PRO A 168 30.36 6.33 -13.18
CA PRO A 168 30.10 4.99 -13.70
C PRO A 168 28.61 4.61 -13.70
N THR A 169 28.11 4.18 -14.86
CA THR A 169 26.77 3.62 -15.03
C THR A 169 26.84 2.16 -15.46
N GLN A 170 25.82 1.38 -15.16
CA GLN A 170 25.68 0.01 -15.64
C GLN A 170 24.22 -0.29 -15.99
N PHE A 171 24.01 -0.87 -17.16
CA PHE A 171 22.70 -1.38 -17.53
C PHE A 171 22.29 -2.53 -16.63
N ASP A 172 21.06 -2.48 -16.14
CA ASP A 172 20.42 -3.59 -15.44
C ASP A 172 18.99 -3.77 -16.01
N PRO A 173 18.70 -4.91 -16.66
CA PRO A 173 17.37 -5.18 -17.22
C PRO A 173 16.28 -5.25 -16.14
N SER A 174 16.63 -5.48 -14.86
CA SER A 174 15.68 -5.51 -13.75
C SER A 174 14.87 -4.22 -13.62
N PHE A 175 15.44 -3.07 -14.02
CA PHE A 175 14.77 -1.76 -14.04
C PHE A 175 13.61 -1.67 -15.03
N ARG A 176 13.51 -2.64 -15.95
CA ARG A 176 12.39 -2.81 -16.89
C ARG A 176 11.41 -3.90 -16.45
N THR A 177 11.49 -4.35 -15.20
CA THR A 177 10.63 -5.40 -14.61
C THR A 177 10.17 -5.01 -13.21
N THR A 178 9.29 -5.79 -12.59
CA THR A 178 8.81 -5.57 -11.22
C THR A 178 9.85 -5.86 -10.12
N GLN A 179 11.02 -6.39 -10.47
CA GLN A 179 12.02 -6.85 -9.50
C GLN A 179 12.58 -5.74 -8.61
N VAL A 180 12.71 -4.51 -9.13
CA VAL A 180 13.17 -3.36 -8.32
C VAL A 180 12.20 -3.07 -7.15
N CYS A 181 10.92 -3.41 -7.30
CA CYS A 181 9.89 -3.18 -6.29
C CYS A 181 9.74 -4.37 -5.32
N TYR A 182 10.11 -5.58 -5.77
CA TYR A 182 9.84 -6.87 -5.12
C TYR A 182 10.36 -6.94 -3.67
N ARG A 183 11.58 -6.42 -3.44
CA ARG A 183 12.24 -6.50 -2.13
C ARG A 183 11.34 -5.96 -1.01
N CYS A 184 10.74 -4.80 -1.23
CA CYS A 184 9.97 -4.09 -0.20
C CYS A 184 8.45 -4.33 -0.33
N HIS A 185 7.93 -4.53 -1.55
CA HIS A 185 6.49 -4.70 -1.80
C HIS A 185 6.02 -6.16 -1.87
N ASN A 186 6.88 -7.11 -1.50
CA ASN A 186 6.52 -8.51 -1.31
C ASN A 186 6.85 -8.98 0.11
N VAL A 187 6.15 -8.46 1.10
CA VAL A 187 6.30 -8.90 2.49
C VAL A 187 5.57 -10.22 2.69
N VAL A 188 6.25 -11.25 3.19
CA VAL A 188 5.67 -12.61 3.34
C VAL A 188 5.06 -12.84 4.72
N SER A 189 4.23 -13.87 4.84
CA SER A 189 3.73 -14.35 6.14
C SER A 189 4.83 -15.10 6.91
N GLY A 190 4.81 -14.99 8.22
CA GLY A 190 5.69 -15.70 9.15
C GLY A 190 4.99 -16.81 9.93
N PRO A 191 5.69 -17.45 10.89
CA PRO A 191 5.10 -18.45 11.76
C PRO A 191 3.89 -17.92 12.52
N MET A 192 2.80 -18.70 12.59
CA MET A 192 1.54 -18.32 13.25
C MET A 192 0.89 -17.04 12.69
N GLN A 193 1.16 -16.74 11.42
CA GLN A 193 0.52 -15.68 10.67
C GLN A 193 -0.20 -16.29 9.46
N PHE A 194 -1.53 -16.30 9.53
CA PHE A 194 -2.40 -16.97 8.57
C PHE A 194 -3.10 -15.92 7.71
N TYR A 195 -2.38 -15.41 6.72
CA TYR A 195 -2.92 -14.51 5.70
C TYR A 195 -3.18 -15.25 4.39
N ASN A 196 -4.17 -14.80 3.61
CA ASN A 196 -4.36 -15.30 2.23
C ASN A 196 -3.28 -14.77 1.28
N ALA A 197 -2.83 -13.53 1.49
CA ALA A 197 -1.66 -12.92 0.90
C ALA A 197 -0.91 -12.17 2.01
N GLY A 198 0.42 -12.09 1.95
CA GLY A 198 1.22 -11.46 3.02
C GLY A 198 0.67 -10.08 3.45
N PRO A 199 0.92 -9.65 4.70
CA PRO A 199 0.25 -8.50 5.30
C PRO A 199 0.39 -7.23 4.46
N CYS A 200 1.58 -7.00 3.88
CA CYS A 200 1.86 -5.91 2.93
C CYS A 200 2.30 -6.46 1.56
N GLY A 201 1.71 -7.57 1.11
CA GLY A 201 2.11 -8.30 -0.10
C GLY A 201 1.37 -7.85 -1.35
N THR A 202 1.70 -6.68 -1.90
CA THR A 202 1.13 -6.20 -3.18
C THR A 202 1.62 -7.02 -4.37
N TYR A 203 2.88 -7.43 -4.35
CA TYR A 203 3.50 -8.19 -5.44
C TYR A 203 2.71 -9.46 -5.85
N PRO A 204 2.32 -10.37 -4.93
CA PRO A 204 1.55 -11.56 -5.29
C PRO A 204 0.12 -11.28 -5.79
N GLU A 205 -0.44 -10.09 -5.50
CA GLU A 205 -1.74 -9.67 -6.04
C GLU A 205 -1.65 -9.30 -7.52
N TYR A 206 -0.46 -8.93 -8.00
CA TYR A 206 -0.18 -8.49 -9.37
C TYR A 206 0.58 -9.53 -10.22
N GLU A 207 1.56 -10.22 -9.64
CA GLU A 207 2.50 -11.08 -10.37
C GLU A 207 1.78 -12.20 -11.14
N GLY A 208 2.11 -12.32 -12.43
CA GLY A 208 1.58 -13.36 -13.29
C GLY A 208 0.06 -13.28 -13.51
N LYS A 209 -0.56 -12.12 -13.25
CA LYS A 209 -1.99 -11.85 -13.48
C LYS A 209 -2.22 -11.07 -14.77
N PHE A 210 -3.48 -10.73 -15.05
CA PHE A 210 -3.95 -10.13 -16.30
C PHE A 210 -3.11 -8.94 -16.79
N PHE A 211 -2.84 -7.95 -15.94
CA PHE A 211 -2.11 -6.75 -16.34
C PHE A 211 -0.66 -7.03 -16.75
N MET A 212 0.01 -7.97 -16.08
CA MET A 212 1.35 -8.40 -16.46
C MET A 212 1.32 -9.23 -17.76
N LYS A 213 0.43 -10.23 -17.83
CA LYS A 213 0.40 -11.21 -18.92
C LYS A 213 -0.17 -10.68 -20.23
N GLU A 214 -1.30 -9.98 -20.15
CA GLU A 214 -2.08 -9.58 -21.33
C GLU A 214 -1.83 -8.14 -21.75
N LYS A 215 -1.34 -7.28 -20.83
CA LYS A 215 -1.07 -5.87 -21.10
C LYS A 215 0.42 -5.49 -21.02
N GLY A 216 1.28 -6.37 -20.51
CA GLY A 216 2.71 -6.08 -20.32
C GLY A 216 2.98 -4.92 -19.36
N LEU A 217 1.99 -4.47 -18.58
CA LEU A 217 2.12 -3.33 -17.68
C LEU A 217 2.79 -3.78 -16.40
N ILE A 218 3.88 -3.10 -15.99
CA ILE A 218 4.64 -3.33 -14.76
C ILE A 218 4.34 -2.24 -13.72
N CYS A 219 4.85 -2.39 -12.49
CA CYS A 219 4.68 -1.41 -11.42
C CYS A 219 5.05 0.01 -11.88
N GLN A 220 6.19 0.14 -12.58
CA GLN A 220 6.70 1.39 -13.13
C GLN A 220 5.79 1.98 -14.21
N SER A 221 5.03 1.18 -14.96
CA SER A 221 4.10 1.69 -15.97
C SER A 221 3.08 2.65 -15.37
N CYS A 222 2.66 2.40 -14.12
CA CYS A 222 1.65 3.18 -13.42
C CYS A 222 2.22 4.12 -12.36
N HIS A 223 3.17 3.64 -11.55
CA HIS A 223 3.71 4.40 -10.42
C HIS A 223 4.93 5.25 -10.76
N MET A 224 5.51 5.05 -11.95
CA MET A 224 6.58 5.86 -12.49
C MET A 224 6.24 6.27 -13.93
N PRO A 225 5.21 7.12 -14.14
CA PRO A 225 4.69 7.41 -15.47
C PRO A 225 5.78 7.96 -16.39
N GLU A 226 5.64 7.68 -17.69
CA GLU A 226 6.62 8.07 -18.70
C GLU A 226 6.71 9.59 -18.83
N VAL A 227 7.91 10.05 -19.16
CA VAL A 227 8.19 11.46 -19.45
C VAL A 227 9.33 11.54 -20.46
N GLU A 228 9.21 12.43 -21.43
CA GLU A 228 10.29 12.75 -22.35
C GLU A 228 10.96 14.04 -21.88
N ARG A 229 12.22 13.93 -21.42
CA ARG A 229 12.99 15.07 -20.90
C ARG A 229 14.48 14.74 -20.82
N PRO A 230 15.36 15.73 -20.61
CA PRO A 230 16.73 15.47 -20.19
C PRO A 230 16.75 14.71 -18.86
N VAL A 231 17.52 13.63 -18.76
CA VAL A 231 17.68 12.92 -17.48
C VAL A 231 18.50 13.75 -16.49
N ALA A 232 19.46 14.52 -16.99
CA ALA A 232 20.28 15.46 -16.22
C ALA A 232 20.35 16.81 -16.93
N LYS A 233 20.72 17.85 -16.19
CA LYS A 233 20.98 19.19 -16.74
C LYS A 233 22.00 19.11 -17.87
N GLY A 234 21.59 19.56 -19.07
CA GLY A 234 22.45 19.56 -20.24
C GLY A 234 22.63 18.21 -20.94
N SER A 235 21.94 17.15 -20.50
CA SER A 235 21.92 15.87 -21.23
C SER A 235 20.95 15.94 -22.42
N PRO A 236 21.09 15.03 -23.41
CA PRO A 236 20.06 14.84 -24.43
C PRO A 236 18.70 14.50 -23.81
N ILE A 237 17.63 14.89 -24.52
CA ILE A 237 16.28 14.46 -24.22
C ILE A 237 16.16 12.97 -24.52
N ARG A 238 15.52 12.22 -23.61
CA ARG A 238 15.14 10.83 -23.84
C ARG A 238 13.87 10.49 -23.09
N PHE A 239 13.26 9.36 -23.46
CA PHE A 239 12.22 8.76 -22.64
C PHE A 239 12.81 8.35 -21.29
N GLY A 240 12.08 8.67 -20.23
CA GLY A 240 12.41 8.37 -18.85
C GLY A 240 11.14 8.13 -18.05
N ARG A 241 11.29 8.12 -16.73
CA ARG A 241 10.22 7.76 -15.80
C ARG A 241 10.20 8.76 -14.64
N ARG A 242 9.00 9.19 -14.23
CA ARG A 242 8.85 10.09 -13.08
C ARG A 242 9.02 9.34 -11.76
N HIS A 243 9.70 9.96 -10.79
CA HIS A 243 10.00 9.36 -9.49
C HIS A 243 9.00 9.82 -8.41
N LEU A 244 7.70 9.67 -8.70
CA LEU A 244 6.61 10.21 -7.85
C LEU A 244 6.01 9.16 -6.89
N TRP A 245 5.85 7.91 -7.36
CA TRP A 245 5.23 6.78 -6.63
C TRP A 245 3.95 7.14 -5.86
N ARG A 246 3.05 7.89 -6.50
CA ARG A 246 1.76 8.23 -5.90
C ARG A 246 0.96 6.95 -5.59
N GLY A 247 0.24 6.98 -4.47
CA GLY A 247 -0.50 5.84 -3.91
C GLY A 247 -1.57 6.33 -2.94
N GLY A 248 -1.84 5.61 -1.85
CA GLY A 248 -2.94 5.96 -0.94
C GLY A 248 -2.81 7.28 -0.17
N HIS A 249 -1.62 7.90 -0.13
CA HIS A 249 -1.45 9.26 0.42
C HIS A 249 -1.75 10.37 -0.61
N ASP A 250 -2.18 10.00 -1.81
CA ASP A 250 -2.55 10.91 -2.90
C ASP A 250 -4.00 10.60 -3.32
N PRO A 251 -4.99 11.43 -2.95
CA PRO A 251 -6.39 11.15 -3.24
C PRO A 251 -6.70 11.08 -4.73
N ASP A 252 -5.97 11.82 -5.57
CA ASP A 252 -6.17 11.77 -7.03
C ASP A 252 -5.66 10.45 -7.60
N MET A 253 -4.59 9.88 -7.04
CA MET A 253 -4.18 8.52 -7.39
C MET A 253 -5.23 7.47 -7.01
N VAL A 254 -5.86 7.62 -5.83
CA VAL A 254 -6.92 6.70 -5.41
C VAL A 254 -8.15 6.82 -6.31
N LYS A 255 -8.56 8.05 -6.65
CA LYS A 255 -9.63 8.31 -7.65
C LYS A 255 -9.30 7.69 -9.00
N ARG A 256 -8.04 7.78 -9.44
CA ARG A 256 -7.61 7.13 -10.69
C ARG A 256 -7.68 5.60 -10.63
N ALA A 257 -7.60 4.98 -9.45
CA ALA A 257 -7.67 3.52 -9.32
C ALA A 257 -9.09 2.96 -9.48
N VAL A 258 -10.12 3.78 -9.23
CA VAL A 258 -11.53 3.34 -9.20
C VAL A 258 -12.34 3.97 -10.32
N ALA A 259 -13.39 3.26 -10.73
CA ALA A 259 -14.51 3.81 -11.49
C ALA A 259 -15.81 3.59 -10.69
N VAL A 260 -16.77 4.50 -10.85
CA VAL A 260 -18.06 4.46 -10.15
C VAL A 260 -19.17 4.65 -11.16
N GLN A 261 -20.16 3.78 -11.11
CA GLN A 261 -21.41 3.90 -11.86
C GLN A 261 -22.56 3.81 -10.87
N VAL A 262 -23.64 4.57 -11.09
CA VAL A 262 -24.84 4.52 -10.24
C VAL A 262 -26.07 4.42 -11.12
N GLN A 263 -26.94 3.46 -10.82
CA GLN A 263 -28.24 3.26 -11.46
C GLN A 263 -29.37 3.46 -10.46
N ALA A 264 -30.56 3.83 -10.93
CA ALA A 264 -31.75 4.02 -10.12
C ALA A 264 -32.94 3.25 -10.70
N ASP A 265 -33.75 2.65 -9.82
CA ASP A 265 -35.01 1.97 -10.14
C ASP A 265 -36.10 2.35 -9.11
N PRO A 266 -37.21 2.99 -9.51
CA PRO A 266 -37.46 3.53 -10.85
C PRO A 266 -36.53 4.71 -11.15
N PRO A 267 -36.24 5.01 -12.44
CA PRO A 267 -35.36 6.12 -12.81
C PRO A 267 -35.98 7.50 -12.57
N THR A 268 -37.31 7.59 -12.47
CA THR A 268 -38.07 8.82 -12.21
C THR A 268 -39.02 8.59 -11.04
N PRO A 269 -38.52 8.52 -9.80
CA PRO A 269 -39.35 8.22 -8.65
C PRO A 269 -40.25 9.40 -8.27
N GLN A 270 -41.38 9.11 -7.64
CA GLN A 270 -42.35 10.06 -7.10
C GLN A 270 -42.49 9.90 -5.58
N PRO A 271 -43.01 10.92 -4.87
CA PRO A 271 -43.39 10.75 -3.46
C PRO A 271 -44.30 9.53 -3.27
N GLY A 272 -43.96 8.68 -2.30
CA GLY A 272 -44.63 7.40 -2.04
C GLY A 272 -44.01 6.19 -2.76
N ASP A 273 -43.09 6.39 -3.71
CA ASP A 273 -42.39 5.29 -4.38
C ASP A 273 -41.24 4.75 -3.51
N ASP A 274 -40.98 3.44 -3.65
CA ASP A 274 -39.72 2.82 -3.23
C ASP A 274 -38.66 3.05 -4.32
N VAL A 275 -37.58 3.76 -3.98
CA VAL A 275 -36.44 3.95 -4.88
C VAL A 275 -35.27 3.08 -4.47
N LYS A 276 -34.70 2.38 -5.44
CA LYS A 276 -33.46 1.62 -5.33
C LYS A 276 -32.33 2.32 -6.08
N LEU A 277 -31.28 2.72 -5.37
CA LEU A 277 -30.02 3.14 -5.95
C LEU A 277 -29.03 1.98 -5.91
N THR A 278 -28.35 1.71 -7.02
CA THR A 278 -27.28 0.72 -7.10
C THR A 278 -26.00 1.40 -7.52
N LEU A 279 -25.03 1.50 -6.61
CA LEU A 279 -23.69 2.01 -6.88
C LEU A 279 -22.76 0.83 -7.18
N THR A 280 -22.21 0.80 -8.40
CA THR A 280 -21.18 -0.14 -8.83
C THR A 280 -19.81 0.50 -8.68
N LEU A 281 -18.99 -0.02 -7.75
CA LEU A 281 -17.59 0.35 -7.60
C LEU A 281 -16.71 -0.65 -8.35
N ILE A 282 -15.79 -0.15 -9.19
CA ILE A 282 -14.96 -0.96 -10.08
C ILE A 282 -13.49 -0.66 -9.80
N ASN A 283 -12.67 -1.71 -9.66
CA ASN A 283 -11.22 -1.58 -9.70
C ASN A 283 -10.74 -1.48 -11.16
N ALA A 284 -10.99 -0.32 -11.78
CA ALA A 284 -10.70 -0.10 -13.19
C ALA A 284 -9.22 0.23 -13.44
N GLY A 285 -8.56 0.89 -12.47
CA GLY A 285 -7.25 1.52 -12.67
C GLY A 285 -6.06 0.77 -12.08
N ALA A 286 -6.25 -0.19 -11.17
CA ALA A 286 -5.15 -0.86 -10.48
C ALA A 286 -4.91 -2.30 -10.96
N GLY A 287 -3.63 -2.66 -11.10
CA GLY A 287 -3.19 -4.01 -11.45
C GLY A 287 -3.11 -5.00 -10.28
N HIS A 288 -3.46 -4.54 -9.08
CA HIS A 288 -3.50 -5.31 -7.82
C HIS A 288 -4.87 -5.09 -7.13
N LYS A 289 -5.09 -5.70 -5.97
CA LYS A 289 -6.34 -5.46 -5.22
C LYS A 289 -6.43 -4.01 -4.75
N ILE A 290 -7.63 -3.49 -4.55
CA ILE A 290 -7.84 -2.18 -3.91
C ILE A 290 -8.59 -2.31 -2.58
N PRO A 291 -8.07 -1.72 -1.49
CA PRO A 291 -6.73 -1.15 -1.36
C PRO A 291 -5.66 -2.25 -1.11
N THR A 292 -4.46 -2.08 -1.66
CA THR A 292 -3.32 -2.99 -1.40
C THR A 292 -2.39 -2.42 -0.32
N GLY A 293 -1.34 -3.18 0.04
CA GLY A 293 -0.33 -2.77 1.00
C GLY A 293 -0.81 -3.03 2.43
N ASP A 294 -0.68 -2.02 3.29
CA ASP A 294 -1.06 -2.09 4.70
C ASP A 294 -2.53 -2.56 4.86
N PRO A 295 -2.79 -3.60 5.68
CA PRO A 295 -4.13 -4.15 5.84
C PRO A 295 -5.12 -3.25 6.59
N ASP A 296 -4.67 -2.20 7.27
CA ASP A 296 -5.54 -1.23 7.94
C ASP A 296 -6.27 -0.30 6.95
N ARG A 297 -5.91 -0.36 5.65
CA ARG A 297 -6.54 0.41 4.58
C ARG A 297 -7.88 -0.18 4.17
N PHE A 298 -8.90 0.66 3.99
CA PHE A 298 -10.22 0.24 3.52
C PHE A 298 -10.97 1.35 2.78
N PHE A 299 -12.08 0.99 2.13
CA PHE A 299 -13.06 1.95 1.62
C PHE A 299 -14.37 1.83 2.39
N THR A 300 -15.09 2.94 2.51
CA THR A 300 -16.52 2.94 2.85
C THR A 300 -17.34 3.41 1.67
N VAL A 301 -18.48 2.78 1.46
CA VAL A 301 -19.54 3.23 0.54
C VAL A 301 -20.73 3.61 1.40
N GLU A 302 -21.17 4.85 1.28
CA GLU A 302 -22.13 5.50 2.18
C GLU A 302 -23.29 6.08 1.38
N PHE A 303 -24.50 5.85 1.86
CA PHE A 303 -25.71 6.50 1.40
C PHE A 303 -26.34 7.25 2.58
N THR A 304 -26.57 8.55 2.40
CA THR A 304 -27.18 9.40 3.42
C THR A 304 -28.40 10.09 2.81
N VAL A 305 -29.58 9.87 3.39
CA VAL A 305 -30.80 10.60 3.01
C VAL A 305 -30.85 11.90 3.79
N ARG A 306 -31.08 13.01 3.09
CA ARG A 306 -31.32 14.32 3.70
C ARG A 306 -32.68 14.86 3.30
N ASP A 307 -33.37 15.44 4.27
CA ASP A 307 -34.60 16.19 4.04
C ASP A 307 -34.32 17.55 3.36
N SER A 308 -35.39 18.29 3.07
CA SER A 308 -35.32 19.63 2.46
C SER A 308 -34.62 20.69 3.33
N ASN A 309 -34.46 20.44 4.63
CA ASN A 309 -33.72 21.30 5.55
C ASN A 309 -32.24 20.88 5.67
N GLY A 310 -31.83 19.81 4.99
CA GLY A 310 -30.49 19.24 5.07
C GLY A 310 -30.26 18.31 6.26
N THR A 311 -31.31 17.99 7.03
CA THR A 311 -31.27 17.06 8.17
C THR A 311 -31.08 15.65 7.66
N VAL A 312 -30.11 14.93 8.24
CA VAL A 312 -29.94 13.51 7.96
C VAL A 312 -31.05 12.70 8.62
N VAL A 313 -31.78 11.96 7.81
CA VAL A 313 -32.96 11.17 8.26
C VAL A 313 -32.75 9.67 8.11
N HIS A 314 -31.78 9.25 7.30
CA HIS A 314 -31.39 7.85 7.15
C HIS A 314 -29.94 7.73 6.66
N GLU A 315 -29.24 6.68 7.10
CA GLU A 315 -27.86 6.38 6.68
C GLU A 315 -27.64 4.88 6.52
N GLN A 316 -26.93 4.50 5.46
CA GLN A 316 -26.40 3.15 5.24
C GLN A 316 -24.92 3.25 4.91
N SER A 317 -24.10 2.35 5.46
CA SER A 317 -22.69 2.24 5.11
C SER A 317 -22.23 0.80 4.98
N ASP A 318 -21.47 0.54 3.93
CA ASP A 318 -20.76 -0.70 3.69
C ASP A 318 -19.24 -0.47 3.69
N THR A 319 -18.47 -1.49 4.04
CA THR A 319 -16.99 -1.43 4.10
C THR A 319 -16.34 -2.45 3.17
N MET A 320 -15.25 -2.03 2.53
CA MET A 320 -14.40 -2.88 1.70
C MET A 320 -12.94 -2.82 2.13
N GLY A 321 -12.39 -3.91 2.65
CA GLY A 321 -11.04 -3.97 3.20
C GLY A 321 -10.61 -5.37 3.61
N ARG A 322 -9.63 -5.44 4.51
CA ARG A 322 -9.19 -6.67 5.18
C ARG A 322 -9.46 -6.55 6.67
N TRP A 323 -9.87 -7.66 7.27
CA TRP A 323 -10.04 -7.75 8.72
C TRP A 323 -9.12 -8.82 9.25
N ILE A 324 -8.32 -8.43 10.23
CA ILE A 324 -7.24 -9.23 10.76
C ILE A 324 -7.38 -9.29 12.27
N LEU A 325 -7.47 -10.51 12.79
CA LEU A 325 -7.28 -10.75 14.21
C LEU A 325 -5.78 -10.75 14.47
N TRP A 326 -5.27 -9.72 15.13
CA TRP A 326 -3.82 -9.53 15.31
C TRP A 326 -3.21 -10.39 16.42
N GLN A 327 -3.99 -10.80 17.41
CA GLN A 327 -3.49 -11.49 18.62
C GLN A 327 -4.53 -12.49 19.13
N PRO A 328 -4.12 -13.59 19.79
CA PRO A 328 -2.74 -14.01 20.12
C PRO A 328 -1.99 -14.70 18.95
N VAL A 329 -2.69 -15.01 17.87
CA VAL A 329 -2.15 -15.44 16.57
C VAL A 329 -2.67 -14.49 15.51
N ILE A 330 -1.95 -14.33 14.41
CA ILE A 330 -2.44 -13.45 13.33
C ILE A 330 -3.27 -14.27 12.36
N VAL A 331 -4.53 -13.90 12.17
CA VAL A 331 -5.45 -14.56 11.24
C VAL A 331 -6.18 -13.50 10.43
N GLU A 332 -6.06 -13.57 9.11
CA GLU A 332 -6.97 -12.86 8.21
C GLU A 332 -8.32 -13.54 8.26
N VAL A 333 -9.31 -12.86 8.86
CA VAL A 333 -10.65 -13.44 9.06
C VAL A 333 -11.56 -13.16 7.86
N TYR A 334 -11.31 -12.08 7.14
CA TYR A 334 -12.14 -11.64 6.03
C TYR A 334 -11.35 -10.69 5.11
N ASP A 335 -11.44 -10.90 3.78
CA ASP A 335 -10.92 -10.00 2.75
C ASP A 335 -11.97 -9.91 1.65
N ASN A 336 -12.58 -8.73 1.52
CA ASN A 336 -13.56 -8.44 0.47
C ASN A 336 -13.06 -7.37 -0.50
N ARG A 337 -11.75 -7.12 -0.58
CA ARG A 337 -11.18 -6.15 -1.51
C ARG A 337 -11.43 -6.53 -2.96
N LEU A 338 -11.55 -5.52 -3.83
CA LEU A 338 -11.76 -5.75 -5.26
C LEU A 338 -10.46 -6.17 -5.94
N LEU A 339 -10.51 -7.32 -6.61
CA LEU A 339 -9.48 -7.76 -7.55
C LEU A 339 -9.38 -6.80 -8.74
N PRO A 340 -8.27 -6.81 -9.50
CA PRO A 340 -8.16 -6.04 -10.74
C PRO A 340 -9.34 -6.31 -11.67
N LEU A 341 -9.95 -5.25 -12.21
CA LEU A 341 -11.13 -5.27 -13.09
C LEU A 341 -12.41 -5.87 -12.49
N ALA A 342 -12.40 -6.26 -11.21
CA ALA A 342 -13.61 -6.67 -10.53
C ALA A 342 -14.46 -5.45 -10.16
N SER A 343 -15.77 -5.64 -10.14
CA SER A 343 -16.75 -4.69 -9.64
C SER A 343 -17.54 -5.27 -8.47
N ARG A 344 -18.16 -4.39 -7.70
CA ARG A 344 -19.17 -4.75 -6.70
C ARG A 344 -20.27 -3.72 -6.69
N ASP A 345 -21.50 -4.21 -6.61
CA ASP A 345 -22.70 -3.41 -6.46
C ASP A 345 -23.03 -3.22 -4.98
N TYR A 346 -23.43 -2.01 -4.64
CA TYR A 346 -23.92 -1.59 -3.35
C TYR A 346 -25.33 -1.04 -3.56
N SER A 347 -26.33 -1.76 -3.05
CA SER A 347 -27.73 -1.36 -3.18
C SER A 347 -28.19 -0.58 -1.95
N PHE A 348 -28.96 0.46 -2.20
CA PHE A 348 -29.63 1.29 -1.22
C PHE A 348 -31.10 1.41 -1.61
N GLU A 349 -32.01 1.10 -0.69
CA GLU A 349 -33.46 1.15 -0.93
C GLU A 349 -34.08 2.12 0.08
N TYR A 350 -34.98 2.98 -0.39
CA TYR A 350 -35.63 3.99 0.44
C TYR A 350 -37.04 4.32 -0.03
N GLU A 351 -38.00 4.37 0.88
CA GLU A 351 -39.38 4.80 0.61
C GLU A 351 -39.48 6.33 0.72
N ILE A 352 -39.86 7.00 -0.38
CA ILE A 352 -39.95 8.46 -0.42
C ILE A 352 -41.23 8.90 0.32
N PRO A 353 -41.19 9.83 1.29
CA PRO A 353 -42.39 10.24 2.00
C PRO A 353 -43.43 10.91 1.06
N GLU A 354 -44.71 10.50 1.15
CA GLU A 354 -45.82 10.88 0.24
C GLU A 354 -46.06 12.40 0.08
N HIS A 355 -45.68 13.22 1.06
CA HIS A 355 -45.98 14.66 1.09
C HIS A 355 -44.74 15.55 1.15
N GLU A 356 -43.55 14.95 1.13
CA GLU A 356 -42.30 15.67 1.25
C GLU A 356 -41.64 15.85 -0.12
N LYS A 357 -40.93 16.96 -0.29
CA LYS A 357 -40.22 17.31 -1.54
C LYS A 357 -38.82 17.78 -1.23
N GLY A 358 -37.93 17.68 -2.21
CA GLY A 358 -36.56 18.17 -2.10
C GLY A 358 -35.65 17.30 -1.23
N TRP A 359 -36.04 16.04 -1.02
CA TRP A 359 -35.19 15.07 -0.35
C TRP A 359 -34.15 14.56 -1.35
N ILE A 360 -32.96 14.25 -0.83
CA ILE A 360 -31.84 13.78 -1.63
C ILE A 360 -31.22 12.55 -0.97
N VAL A 361 -30.62 11.69 -1.78
CA VAL A 361 -29.63 10.71 -1.34
C VAL A 361 -28.26 11.21 -1.73
N GLN A 362 -27.39 11.42 -0.75
CA GLN A 362 -25.97 11.62 -0.98
C GLN A 362 -25.29 10.26 -0.99
N ALA A 363 -24.67 9.87 -2.11
CA ALA A 363 -23.80 8.71 -2.19
C ALA A 363 -22.33 9.17 -2.09
N ARG A 364 -21.58 8.60 -1.16
CA ARG A 364 -20.19 8.94 -0.90
C ARG A 364 -19.34 7.69 -0.84
N ILE A 365 -18.13 7.74 -1.43
CA ILE A 365 -17.10 6.73 -1.21
C ILE A 365 -15.90 7.41 -0.56
N ARG A 366 -15.44 6.86 0.57
CA ARG A 366 -14.25 7.32 1.26
C ARG A 366 -13.18 6.24 1.25
N TYR A 367 -11.93 6.66 1.05
CA TYR A 367 -10.75 5.83 1.24
C TYR A 367 -10.12 6.17 2.59
N HIS A 368 -9.77 5.14 3.36
CA HIS A 368 -9.22 5.25 4.70
C HIS A 368 -7.84 4.58 4.73
N ILE A 369 -6.86 5.28 5.28
CA ILE A 369 -5.53 4.73 5.60
C ILE A 369 -5.61 3.87 6.87
N GLN A 370 -6.42 4.31 7.84
CA GLN A 370 -6.66 3.65 9.12
C GLN A 370 -8.04 4.06 9.66
N THR A 371 -8.58 3.32 10.62
CA THR A 371 -9.84 3.69 11.29
C THR A 371 -9.66 4.87 12.25
N ASP A 372 -10.76 5.55 12.59
CA ASP A 372 -10.76 6.63 13.60
C ASP A 372 -10.23 6.15 14.95
N SER A 373 -10.64 4.94 15.38
CA SER A 373 -10.18 4.37 16.65
C SER A 373 -8.68 4.04 16.64
N GLN A 374 -8.13 3.59 15.51
CA GLN A 374 -6.70 3.38 15.35
C GLN A 374 -5.95 4.71 15.33
N ASN A 375 -6.45 5.72 14.61
CA ASN A 375 -5.85 7.05 14.59
C ASN A 375 -5.76 7.62 16.01
N GLN A 376 -6.88 7.61 16.74
CA GLN A 376 -6.94 8.07 18.12
C GLN A 376 -5.98 7.28 19.02
N MET A 377 -5.93 5.96 18.91
CA MET A 377 -5.00 5.12 19.67
C MET A 377 -3.53 5.49 19.39
N LEU A 378 -3.16 5.76 18.14
CA LEU A 378 -1.80 6.19 17.77
C LEU A 378 -1.47 7.58 18.32
N ARG A 379 -2.44 8.50 18.32
CA ARG A 379 -2.28 9.84 18.92
C ARG A 379 -2.08 9.74 20.43
N ASP A 380 -2.97 9.03 21.11
CA ASP A 380 -3.01 8.95 22.57
C ASP A 380 -1.81 8.22 23.16
N ARG A 381 -1.31 7.17 22.49
CA ARG A 381 -0.30 6.26 23.07
C ARG A 381 1.05 6.29 22.37
N TYR A 382 1.08 6.60 21.08
CA TYR A 382 2.27 6.41 20.25
C TYR A 382 2.79 7.70 19.61
N GLY A 383 2.22 8.85 19.99
CA GLY A 383 2.77 10.16 19.63
C GLY A 383 2.58 10.52 18.15
N LEU A 384 1.51 10.02 17.52
CA LEU A 384 1.08 10.58 16.23
C LEU A 384 0.67 12.03 16.45
N THR A 385 1.51 12.98 16.04
CA THR A 385 1.26 14.43 16.24
C THR A 385 0.72 15.12 15.02
N ALA A 386 0.77 14.47 13.86
CA ALA A 386 0.47 15.11 12.60
C ALA A 386 -1.02 15.04 12.28
N ASP A 387 -1.54 16.14 11.73
CA ASP A 387 -2.93 16.25 11.28
C ASP A 387 -3.08 15.88 9.80
N ASP A 388 -2.14 15.07 9.28
CA ASP A 388 -2.22 14.51 7.95
C ASP A 388 -3.57 13.78 7.76
N PRO A 389 -4.25 14.02 6.62
CA PRO A 389 -5.49 13.35 6.33
C PRO A 389 -5.25 11.85 6.20
N TYR A 390 -6.06 11.08 6.93
CA TYR A 390 -6.08 9.61 6.85
C TYR A 390 -7.39 9.08 6.24
N VAL A 391 -8.31 9.99 5.89
CA VAL A 391 -9.58 9.70 5.22
C VAL A 391 -9.72 10.66 4.05
N PHE A 392 -10.07 10.14 2.88
CA PHE A 392 -10.22 10.91 1.66
C PHE A 392 -11.54 10.59 0.99
N THR A 393 -12.35 11.61 0.70
CA THR A 393 -13.52 11.45 -0.16
C THR A 393 -13.06 11.30 -1.60
N ILE A 394 -13.29 10.12 -2.18
CA ILE A 394 -12.90 9.80 -3.56
C ILE A 394 -14.07 9.94 -4.54
N TYR A 395 -15.29 9.82 -4.05
CA TYR A 395 -16.51 10.02 -4.83
C TYR A 395 -17.58 10.63 -3.92
N GLU A 396 -18.31 11.62 -4.41
CA GLU A 396 -19.47 12.20 -3.74
C GLU A 396 -20.42 12.75 -4.80
N ARG A 397 -21.68 12.31 -4.77
CA ARG A 397 -22.73 12.82 -5.65
C ARG A 397 -24.07 12.81 -4.92
N GLU A 398 -24.90 13.79 -5.24
CA GLU A 398 -26.26 13.92 -4.71
C GLU A 398 -27.28 13.53 -5.76
N TYR A 399 -28.29 12.78 -5.31
CA TYR A 399 -29.35 12.19 -6.11
C TYR A 399 -30.69 12.66 -5.56
N PRO A 400 -31.33 13.67 -6.16
CA PRO A 400 -32.67 14.10 -5.80
C PRO A 400 -33.66 12.95 -5.92
N LEU A 401 -34.55 12.83 -4.94
CA LEU A 401 -35.60 11.82 -4.91
C LEU A 401 -36.85 12.33 -5.63
N ASP A 402 -36.67 12.74 -6.89
CA ASP A 402 -37.73 13.22 -7.77
C ASP A 402 -37.45 12.90 -9.24
N ALA A 403 -38.27 13.41 -10.16
CA ALA A 403 -38.15 13.15 -11.60
C ALA A 403 -36.78 13.53 -12.21
N THR A 404 -36.00 14.41 -11.57
CA THR A 404 -34.67 14.83 -12.04
C THR A 404 -33.59 13.77 -11.82
N LEU A 405 -33.87 12.74 -11.00
CA LEU A 405 -32.95 11.62 -10.74
C LEU A 405 -32.43 10.98 -12.03
N SER A 406 -33.34 10.73 -12.98
CA SER A 406 -33.02 10.13 -14.27
C SER A 406 -31.93 10.88 -15.03
N THR A 407 -31.95 12.21 -14.98
CA THR A 407 -30.99 13.05 -15.69
C THR A 407 -29.60 12.93 -15.05
N ILE A 408 -29.53 12.92 -13.72
CA ILE A 408 -28.27 12.80 -12.98
C ILE A 408 -27.65 11.41 -13.13
N VAL A 409 -28.49 10.37 -13.14
CA VAL A 409 -28.04 8.99 -13.35
C VAL A 409 -27.52 8.78 -14.77
N GLN A 410 -28.18 9.37 -15.78
CA GLN A 410 -27.77 9.29 -17.19
C GLN A 410 -26.53 10.14 -17.52
N ASP A 411 -26.31 11.23 -16.77
CA ASP A 411 -25.12 12.09 -16.86
C ASP A 411 -23.90 11.45 -16.18
N GLN A 412 -23.61 10.20 -16.53
CA GLN A 412 -22.43 9.46 -16.11
C GLN A 412 -21.68 9.02 -17.35
N GLU A 413 -20.50 9.61 -17.58
CA GLU A 413 -19.64 9.11 -18.64
C GLU A 413 -19.11 7.72 -18.27
N PRO A 414 -19.19 6.73 -19.18
CA PRO A 414 -18.63 5.42 -18.94
C PRO A 414 -17.10 5.53 -18.81
N ASP A 415 -16.57 5.07 -17.69
CA ASP A 415 -15.13 4.98 -17.49
C ASP A 415 -14.58 3.77 -18.26
N LEU A 416 -13.94 4.05 -19.40
CA LEU A 416 -13.38 3.05 -20.30
C LEU A 416 -11.93 2.65 -19.93
N ARG A 417 -11.40 3.12 -18.80
CA ARG A 417 -10.00 2.88 -18.43
C ARG A 417 -9.76 1.41 -18.12
N VAL A 418 -8.60 0.91 -18.58
CA VAL A 418 -8.09 -0.42 -18.25
C VAL A 418 -6.69 -0.24 -17.69
N GLY A 419 -6.59 -0.27 -16.37
CA GLY A 419 -5.36 0.01 -15.63
C GLY A 419 -5.05 1.51 -15.58
N CYS A 420 -3.76 1.83 -15.41
CA CYS A 420 -3.27 3.20 -15.31
C CYS A 420 -3.05 3.89 -16.65
N MET A 421 -3.36 3.22 -17.76
CA MET A 421 -3.29 3.84 -19.08
C MET A 421 -4.43 4.84 -19.22
N ALA A 422 -4.13 6.03 -19.74
CA ALA A 422 -5.17 6.95 -20.16
C ALA A 422 -6.11 6.24 -21.17
N PRO A 423 -7.42 6.58 -21.22
CA PRO A 423 -8.26 6.18 -22.33
C PRO A 423 -7.55 6.60 -23.62
N SER A 424 -7.37 5.66 -24.54
CA SER A 424 -6.45 5.79 -25.67
C SER A 424 -6.60 7.09 -26.45
N ASP A 425 -5.70 8.05 -26.25
CA ASP A 425 -5.40 9.12 -27.21
C ASP A 425 -4.56 8.55 -28.36
N GLY A 426 -5.04 7.52 -29.06
CA GLY A 426 -4.47 7.02 -30.33
C GLY A 426 -2.99 6.64 -30.39
N LEU A 427 -2.23 6.77 -29.30
CA LEU A 427 -0.81 6.47 -29.20
C LEU A 427 -0.71 5.03 -28.76
N THR A 428 -0.47 4.17 -29.75
CA THR A 428 -0.01 2.81 -29.55
C THR A 428 1.14 2.81 -28.53
N PRO A 429 1.10 1.96 -27.48
CA PRO A 429 2.26 1.73 -26.64
C PRO A 429 3.42 1.32 -27.55
N HIS A 430 4.55 2.02 -27.46
CA HIS A 430 5.76 1.54 -28.13
C HIS A 430 6.11 0.18 -27.53
N PRO A 431 6.29 -0.87 -28.35
CA PRO A 431 6.80 -2.12 -27.83
C PRO A 431 8.14 -1.85 -27.13
N PRO A 432 8.45 -2.57 -26.04
CA PRO A 432 9.79 -2.52 -25.48
C PRO A 432 10.79 -2.79 -26.61
N ALA A 433 11.75 -1.88 -26.79
CA ALA A 433 12.81 -2.03 -27.79
C ALA A 433 13.42 -3.44 -27.69
N ASP A 434 13.29 -4.19 -28.79
CA ASP A 434 13.79 -5.53 -29.08
C ASP A 434 14.11 -6.44 -27.87
N MET A 435 13.18 -7.36 -27.57
CA MET A 435 13.52 -8.64 -26.92
C MET A 435 13.93 -9.73 -27.93
N SER A 436 14.40 -9.37 -29.13
CA SER A 436 14.86 -10.33 -30.12
C SER A 436 16.36 -10.63 -30.00
N SER A 437 16.78 -11.35 -28.94
CA SER A 437 17.96 -12.25 -28.96
C SER A 437 18.35 -12.74 -27.56
N LEU A 438 17.53 -13.58 -26.93
CA LEU A 438 17.99 -14.43 -25.81
C LEU A 438 17.42 -15.84 -25.97
N HIS A 439 17.72 -16.46 -27.10
CA HIS A 439 17.74 -17.92 -27.24
C HIS A 439 18.95 -18.30 -28.11
N SER A 440 20.08 -18.54 -27.45
CA SER A 440 21.18 -19.41 -27.90
C SER A 440 21.99 -19.78 -26.66
#